data_AF-A0A952CRA4-F1
#
_entry.id   AF-A0A952CRA4-F1
#
_cell.length_a   1.000
_cell.length_b   1.000
_cell.length_c   1.000
_cell.angle_alpha   90.00
_cell.angle_beta   90.00
_cell.angle_gamma   90.00
#
_symmetry.space_group_name_H-M   'P 1'
#
loop_
_entity.id
_entity.type
_entity.pdbx_description
1 polymer ?
#
loop_
_entity_poly.entity_id
_entity_poly.type
_entity_poly.pdbx_seq_one_letter_code
_entity_poly.pdbx_strand_id
1 'polypeptide(L)'
;MKIFLENPNLIIKEFNEMAAIAQKKAFITVGIEIQKEEIEVIKNYREELSKLKKQFVERKLENEANLTYCIDNSLLAVQYELQMLVNIKEDRMSEAWGNLVNAQVTYGTVVRNYPFEFESANGYIERLEAYEKLLFPEMFFSSVGGIIKKSNCSICKEPYSKCNHIKGRLYNGELCLREITEMALEEVSLVDIPANKHCRMLTTSYDGKSVDLLTLREEPETSIRVDG
;
A
#
# COMPACT_ATOMS: atom_id res chain seq x y z
N MET A 1 7.44 24.01 -8.33
CA MET A 1 7.73 23.00 -9.39
C MET A 1 8.97 23.32 -10.24
N LYS A 2 9.10 24.49 -10.87
CA LYS A 2 10.29 24.80 -11.72
C LYS A 2 11.64 24.66 -10.97
N ILE A 3 11.64 25.07 -9.70
CA ILE A 3 12.79 24.94 -8.77
C ILE A 3 13.24 23.48 -8.58
N PHE A 4 12.30 22.53 -8.54
CA PHE A 4 12.61 21.11 -8.34
C PHE A 4 13.20 20.43 -9.57
N LEU A 5 12.85 20.92 -10.77
CA LEU A 5 13.47 20.50 -12.02
C LEU A 5 14.93 20.96 -12.11
N GLU A 6 15.27 22.07 -11.44
CA GLU A 6 16.62 22.64 -11.41
C GLU A 6 17.48 22.02 -10.30
N ASN A 7 16.87 21.55 -9.20
CA ASN A 7 17.56 20.86 -8.12
C ASN A 7 16.67 19.79 -7.44
N PRO A 8 16.77 18.52 -7.88
CA PRO A 8 15.98 17.40 -7.33
C PRO A 8 16.18 17.15 -5.83
N ASN A 9 17.34 17.52 -5.26
CA ASN A 9 17.60 17.34 -3.82
C ASN A 9 16.67 18.18 -2.93
N LEU A 10 16.10 19.27 -3.46
CA LEU A 10 15.11 20.08 -2.74
C LEU A 10 13.81 19.29 -2.49
N ILE A 11 13.42 18.39 -3.42
CA ILE A 11 12.24 17.54 -3.25
C ILE A 11 12.46 16.57 -2.08
N ILE A 12 13.64 15.97 -1.98
CA ILE A 12 13.98 15.04 -0.89
C ILE A 12 13.92 15.77 0.46
N LYS A 13 14.44 16.99 0.53
CA LYS A 13 14.40 17.80 1.75
C LYS A 13 12.96 18.11 2.17
N GLU A 14 12.15 18.63 1.25
CA GLU A 14 10.75 18.95 1.52
C GLU A 14 9.95 17.70 1.92
N PHE A 15 10.17 16.58 1.24
CA PHE A 15 9.62 15.28 1.62
C PHE A 15 9.98 14.88 3.06
N ASN A 16 11.27 14.97 3.43
CA ASN A 16 11.72 14.59 4.77
C ASN A 16 11.05 15.46 5.85
N GLU A 17 10.88 16.75 5.58
CA GLU A 17 10.18 17.68 6.49
C GLU A 17 8.70 17.28 6.63
N MET A 18 8.01 17.02 5.52
CA MET A 18 6.61 16.58 5.53
C MET A 18 6.42 15.24 6.23
N ALA A 19 7.24 14.24 5.89
CA ALA A 19 7.18 12.92 6.52
C ALA A 19 7.43 13.01 8.03
N ALA A 20 8.39 13.83 8.48
CA ALA A 20 8.66 14.04 9.90
C ALA A 20 7.50 14.71 10.64
N ILE A 21 6.81 15.68 10.01
CA ILE A 21 5.62 16.32 10.58
C ILE A 21 4.47 15.31 10.69
N ALA A 22 4.20 14.56 9.62
CA ALA A 22 3.13 13.58 9.57
C ALA A 22 3.34 12.44 10.58
N GLN A 23 4.55 11.92 10.68
CA GLN A 23 4.89 10.84 11.62
C GLN A 23 4.74 11.27 13.09
N LYS A 24 4.98 12.55 13.43
CA LYS A 24 4.69 13.08 14.78
C LYS A 24 3.19 13.08 15.11
N LYS A 25 2.33 13.14 14.09
CA LYS A 25 0.86 13.10 14.22
C LYS A 25 0.30 11.68 14.14
N ALA A 26 1.09 10.72 13.67
CA ALA A 26 0.72 9.32 13.52
C ALA A 26 0.83 8.53 14.84
N PHE A 27 0.16 8.98 15.90
CA PHE A 27 0.04 8.21 17.14
C PHE A 27 -1.44 8.07 17.53
N ILE A 28 -1.81 6.95 18.13
CA ILE A 28 -3.21 6.69 18.49
C ILE A 28 -3.77 7.72 19.48
N THR A 29 -2.92 8.36 20.28
CA THR A 29 -3.30 9.38 21.26
C THR A 29 -3.47 10.79 20.70
N VAL A 30 -3.06 11.05 19.45
CA VAL A 30 -3.21 12.38 18.81
C VAL A 30 -4.69 12.64 18.46
N GLY A 31 -5.14 13.90 18.48
CA GLY A 31 -6.52 14.25 18.09
C GLY A 31 -6.89 13.74 16.69
N ILE A 32 -8.11 13.22 16.53
CA ILE A 32 -8.57 12.65 15.25
C ILE A 32 -8.67 13.73 14.17
N GLU A 33 -9.10 14.94 14.55
CA GLU A 33 -9.18 16.12 13.70
C GLU A 33 -7.81 16.52 13.13
N ILE A 34 -6.75 16.44 13.93
CA ILE A 34 -5.37 16.73 13.51
C ILE A 34 -4.89 15.69 12.49
N GLN A 35 -5.22 14.42 12.69
CA GLN A 35 -4.85 13.34 11.76
C GLN A 35 -5.60 13.46 10.44
N LYS A 36 -6.89 13.79 10.47
CA LYS A 36 -7.70 14.04 9.27
C LYS A 36 -7.16 15.25 8.49
N GLU A 37 -6.82 16.34 9.16
CA GLU A 37 -6.19 17.49 8.53
C GLU A 37 -4.87 17.12 7.86
N GLU A 38 -4.01 16.36 8.54
CA GLU A 38 -2.73 15.93 7.98
C GLU A 38 -2.89 15.02 6.75
N ILE A 39 -3.91 14.14 6.75
CA ILE A 39 -4.24 13.32 5.59
C ILE A 39 -4.55 14.21 4.37
N GLU A 40 -5.30 15.30 4.55
CA GLU A 40 -5.60 16.25 3.45
C GLU A 40 -4.35 17.03 3.01
N VAL A 41 -3.48 17.44 3.95
CA VAL A 41 -2.19 18.07 3.63
C VAL A 41 -1.33 17.16 2.75
N ILE A 42 -1.19 15.88 3.14
CA ILE A 42 -0.43 14.90 2.37
C ILE A 42 -1.06 14.68 0.99
N LYS A 43 -2.38 14.50 0.91
CA LYS A 43 -3.09 14.32 -0.38
C LYS A 43 -2.80 15.47 -1.34
N ASN A 44 -2.95 16.72 -0.88
CA ASN A 44 -2.71 17.91 -1.70
C ASN A 44 -1.27 17.96 -2.23
N TYR A 45 -0.28 17.65 -1.39
CA TYR A 45 1.12 17.62 -1.85
C TYR A 45 1.39 16.50 -2.86
N ARG A 46 0.76 15.33 -2.67
CA ARG A 46 0.87 14.21 -3.61
C ARG A 46 0.27 14.53 -4.98
N GLU A 47 -0.75 15.38 -5.06
CA GLU A 47 -1.24 15.90 -6.34
C GLU A 47 -0.17 16.72 -7.08
N GLU A 48 0.59 17.54 -6.37
CA GLU A 48 1.71 18.29 -6.93
C GLU A 48 2.85 17.38 -7.38
N LEU A 49 3.19 16.35 -6.61
CA LEU A 49 4.16 15.32 -7.00
C LEU A 49 3.72 14.58 -8.27
N SER A 50 2.43 14.27 -8.41
CA SER A 50 1.89 13.63 -9.61
C SER A 50 2.07 14.50 -10.84
N LYS A 51 1.82 15.81 -10.74
CA LYS A 51 2.09 16.77 -11.83
C LYS A 51 3.59 16.83 -12.15
N LEU A 52 4.44 16.83 -11.13
CA LEU A 52 5.89 16.91 -11.29
C LEU A 52 6.45 15.65 -11.97
N LYS A 53 5.97 14.47 -11.58
CA LYS A 53 6.33 13.19 -12.20
C LYS A 53 6.06 13.20 -13.70
N LYS A 54 4.88 13.71 -14.11
CA LYS A 54 4.53 13.84 -15.54
C LYS A 54 5.53 14.72 -16.30
N GLN A 55 5.97 15.83 -15.70
CA GLN A 55 6.98 16.71 -16.32
C GLN A 55 8.33 16.01 -16.50
N PHE A 56 8.76 15.18 -15.54
CA PHE A 56 9.98 14.38 -15.68
C PHE A 56 9.84 13.33 -16.79
N VAL A 57 8.71 12.65 -16.88
CA VAL A 57 8.42 11.68 -17.94
C VAL A 57 8.45 12.34 -19.33
N GLU A 58 7.78 13.49 -19.50
CA GLU A 58 7.77 14.26 -20.76
C GLU A 58 9.17 14.67 -21.21
N ARG A 59 10.06 14.94 -20.25
CA ARG A 59 11.46 15.32 -20.48
C ARG A 59 12.40 14.12 -20.61
N LYS A 60 11.89 12.89 -20.53
CA LYS A 60 12.67 11.63 -20.55
C LYS A 60 13.71 11.55 -19.43
N LEU A 61 13.36 12.11 -18.26
CA LEU A 61 14.16 12.09 -17.04
C LEU A 61 13.68 10.93 -16.14
N GLU A 62 14.11 9.72 -16.49
CA GLU A 62 13.60 8.48 -15.86
C GLU A 62 13.93 8.40 -14.36
N ASN A 63 15.16 8.72 -13.97
CA ASN A 63 15.58 8.63 -12.56
C ASN A 63 14.78 9.57 -11.66
N GLU A 64 14.51 10.79 -12.13
CA GLU A 64 13.73 11.80 -11.43
C GLU A 64 12.24 11.42 -11.36
N ALA A 65 11.70 10.83 -12.43
CA ALA A 65 10.34 10.27 -12.42
C ALA A 65 10.22 9.10 -11.42
N ASN A 66 11.21 8.21 -11.40
CA ASN A 66 11.29 7.07 -10.45
C ASN A 66 11.45 7.55 -9.00
N LEU A 67 12.30 8.56 -8.76
CA LEU A 67 12.46 9.19 -7.45
C LEU A 67 11.13 9.81 -6.98
N THR A 68 10.47 10.56 -7.87
CA THR A 68 9.19 11.21 -7.54
C THR A 68 8.11 10.17 -7.24
N TYR A 69 8.08 9.05 -7.97
CA TYR A 69 7.22 7.91 -7.61
C TYR A 69 7.52 7.39 -6.21
N CYS A 70 8.80 7.22 -5.86
CA CYS A 70 9.20 6.71 -4.55
C CYS A 70 8.81 7.66 -3.41
N ILE A 71 8.97 8.97 -3.62
CA ILE A 71 8.58 10.01 -2.66
C ILE A 71 7.06 10.03 -2.48
N ASP A 72 6.30 10.02 -3.59
CA ASP A 72 4.84 9.97 -3.57
C ASP A 72 4.32 8.73 -2.83
N ASN A 73 4.89 7.56 -3.11
CA ASN A 73 4.48 6.31 -2.46
C ASN A 73 4.95 6.22 -0.99
N SER A 74 6.06 6.88 -0.63
CA SER A 74 6.45 7.00 0.78
C SER A 74 5.43 7.82 1.57
N LEU A 75 4.99 8.96 1.01
CA LEU A 75 3.93 9.76 1.61
C LEU A 75 2.58 9.04 1.61
N LEU A 76 2.27 8.27 0.57
CA LEU A 76 1.07 7.44 0.54
C LEU A 76 1.07 6.41 1.67
N ALA A 77 2.21 5.79 1.98
CA ALA A 77 2.30 4.87 3.11
C ALA A 77 2.04 5.57 4.45
N VAL A 78 2.58 6.77 4.66
CA VAL A 78 2.30 7.59 5.85
C VAL A 78 0.83 8.04 5.90
N GLN A 79 0.24 8.36 4.75
CA GLN A 79 -1.19 8.68 4.64
C GLN A 79 -2.04 7.47 5.07
N TYR A 80 -1.69 6.26 4.61
CA TYR A 80 -2.35 5.03 5.02
C TYR A 80 -2.16 4.73 6.52
N GLU A 81 -0.99 4.98 7.09
CA GLU A 81 -0.76 4.88 8.54
C GLU A 81 -1.70 5.80 9.33
N LEU A 82 -1.85 7.07 8.92
CA LEU A 82 -2.79 8.00 9.53
C LEU A 82 -4.25 7.54 9.35
N GLN A 83 -4.61 7.07 8.15
CA GLN A 83 -5.95 6.57 7.86
C GLN A 83 -6.29 5.32 8.68
N MET A 84 -5.32 4.43 8.92
CA MET A 84 -5.47 3.31 9.84
C MET A 84 -5.85 3.81 11.25
N LEU A 85 -5.07 4.76 11.80
CA LEU A 85 -5.33 5.30 13.14
C LEU A 85 -6.68 6.02 13.24
N VAL A 86 -7.08 6.77 12.20
CA VAL A 86 -8.39 7.40 12.12
C VAL A 86 -9.50 6.35 12.09
N ASN A 87 -9.35 5.30 11.28
CA ASN A 87 -10.33 4.22 11.20
C ASN A 87 -10.48 3.45 12.51
N ILE A 88 -9.39 3.23 13.25
CA ILE A 88 -9.46 2.64 14.60
C ILE A 88 -10.33 3.51 15.53
N LYS A 89 -10.12 4.83 15.51
CA LYS A 89 -10.87 5.78 16.35
C LYS A 89 -12.35 5.90 15.96
N GLU A 90 -12.65 5.61 14.70
CA GLU A 90 -14.02 5.62 14.16
C GLU A 90 -14.67 4.23 14.18
N ASP A 91 -14.04 3.26 14.85
CA ASP A 91 -14.56 1.90 14.99
C ASP A 91 -14.73 1.14 13.65
N ARG A 92 -13.90 1.50 12.66
CA ARG A 92 -13.85 0.91 11.30
C ARG A 92 -12.65 -0.01 11.17
N MET A 93 -12.65 -1.12 11.90
CA MET A 93 -11.46 -1.96 12.06
C MET A 93 -11.03 -2.68 10.77
N SER A 94 -11.97 -3.08 9.92
CA SER A 94 -11.65 -3.72 8.63
C SER A 94 -10.91 -2.76 7.70
N GLU A 95 -11.37 -1.52 7.62
CA GLU A 95 -10.71 -0.45 6.89
C GLU A 95 -9.37 -0.08 7.52
N ALA A 96 -9.27 -0.08 8.85
CA ALA A 96 -8.00 0.14 9.53
C ALA A 96 -6.95 -0.90 9.11
N TRP A 97 -7.30 -2.19 9.16
CA TRP A 97 -6.45 -3.28 8.68
C TRP A 97 -6.04 -3.08 7.23
N GLY A 98 -7.01 -2.80 6.35
CA GLY A 98 -6.75 -2.59 4.94
C GLY A 98 -5.75 -1.46 4.69
N ASN A 99 -5.86 -0.37 5.44
CA ASN A 99 -4.90 0.74 5.34
C ASN A 99 -3.50 0.33 5.83
N LEU A 100 -3.38 -0.44 6.91
CA LEU A 100 -2.07 -0.94 7.35
C LEU A 100 -1.40 -1.81 6.29
N VAL A 101 -2.13 -2.77 5.73
CA VAL A 101 -1.62 -3.65 4.66
C VAL A 101 -1.22 -2.82 3.44
N ASN A 102 -2.03 -1.84 3.06
CA ASN A 102 -1.70 -0.92 1.96
C ASN A 102 -0.42 -0.13 2.24
N ALA A 103 -0.21 0.37 3.46
CA ALA A 103 1.02 1.06 3.84
C ALA A 103 2.25 0.15 3.68
N GLN A 104 2.17 -1.08 4.21
CA GLN A 104 3.27 -2.06 4.14
C GLN A 104 3.63 -2.43 2.70
N VAL A 105 2.63 -2.76 1.86
CA VAL A 105 2.84 -3.12 0.45
C VAL A 105 3.41 -1.94 -0.36
N THR A 106 2.86 -0.75 -0.14
CA THR A 106 3.27 0.48 -0.81
C THR A 106 4.72 0.81 -0.48
N TYR A 107 5.07 0.86 0.81
CA TYR A 107 6.43 1.20 1.23
C TYR A 107 7.44 0.11 0.87
N GLY A 108 7.06 -1.17 0.94
CA GLY A 108 7.91 -2.27 0.46
C GLY A 108 8.27 -2.14 -1.02
N THR A 109 7.40 -1.53 -1.84
CA THR A 109 7.71 -1.20 -3.23
C THR A 109 8.75 -0.08 -3.34
N VAL A 110 8.67 0.94 -2.49
CA VAL A 110 9.66 2.02 -2.42
C VAL A 110 11.03 1.47 -2.08
N VAL A 111 11.15 0.67 -1.01
CA VAL A 111 12.43 0.11 -0.56
C VAL A 111 13.15 -0.65 -1.67
N ARG A 112 12.41 -1.38 -2.52
CA ARG A 112 12.98 -2.15 -3.63
C ARG A 112 13.38 -1.32 -4.85
N ASN A 113 12.88 -0.08 -4.97
CA ASN A 113 12.98 0.72 -6.19
C ASN A 113 13.62 2.09 -5.98
N TYR A 114 14.02 2.42 -4.75
CA TYR A 114 14.66 3.69 -4.47
C TYR A 114 15.96 3.81 -5.31
N PRO A 115 16.12 4.87 -6.12
CA PRO A 115 17.18 4.93 -7.12
C PRO A 115 18.57 5.24 -6.54
N PHE A 116 18.68 5.53 -5.24
CA PHE A 116 19.93 5.88 -4.56
C PHE A 116 20.23 4.92 -3.40
N GLU A 117 21.50 4.80 -3.00
CA GLU A 117 21.86 4.00 -1.83
C GLU A 117 21.31 4.63 -0.55
N PHE A 118 20.74 3.81 0.34
CA PHE A 118 20.09 4.26 1.58
C PHE A 118 20.72 3.56 2.78
N GLU A 119 21.18 4.33 3.78
CA GLU A 119 21.89 3.80 4.96
C GLU A 119 20.96 3.08 5.96
N SER A 120 19.63 3.29 5.91
CA SER A 120 18.68 2.63 6.81
C SER A 120 17.25 2.71 6.27
N ALA A 121 16.85 1.77 5.42
CA ALA A 121 15.50 1.70 4.86
C ALA A 121 14.48 0.97 5.76
N ASN A 122 14.92 0.32 6.85
CA ASN A 122 14.09 -0.65 7.58
C ASN A 122 13.28 -0.06 8.74
N GLY A 123 13.69 1.06 9.33
CA GLY A 123 13.04 1.59 10.54
C GLY A 123 11.55 1.92 10.37
N TYR A 124 11.13 2.36 9.19
CA TYR A 124 9.71 2.63 8.94
C TYR A 124 8.88 1.36 8.71
N ILE A 125 9.44 0.34 8.06
CA ILE A 125 8.77 -0.97 7.95
C ILE A 125 8.58 -1.61 9.32
N GLU A 126 9.62 -1.60 10.16
CA GLU A 126 9.56 -2.13 11.52
C GLU A 126 8.47 -1.45 12.35
N ARG A 127 8.26 -0.15 12.15
CA ARG A 127 7.14 0.58 12.77
C ARG A 127 5.77 0.08 12.29
N LEU A 128 5.58 -0.14 10.99
CA LEU A 128 4.33 -0.68 10.46
C LEU A 128 4.08 -2.12 10.95
N GLU A 129 5.13 -2.94 11.05
CA GLU A 129 5.05 -4.28 11.65
C GLU A 129 4.73 -4.24 13.15
N ALA A 130 5.22 -3.23 13.87
CA ALA A 130 4.86 -3.02 15.27
C ALA A 130 3.36 -2.69 15.43
N TYR A 131 2.79 -1.89 14.54
CA TYR A 131 1.33 -1.64 14.54
C TYR A 131 0.52 -2.91 14.32
N GLU A 132 0.94 -3.74 13.36
CA GLU A 132 0.29 -5.03 13.10
C GLU A 132 0.23 -5.88 14.37
N LYS A 133 1.37 -6.04 15.05
CA LYS A 133 1.48 -6.88 16.25
C LYS A 133 0.78 -6.31 17.49
N LEU A 134 0.73 -4.99 17.62
CA LEU A 134 0.23 -4.33 18.84
C LEU A 134 -1.25 -3.96 18.76
N LEU A 135 -1.77 -3.66 17.58
CA LEU A 135 -3.14 -3.14 17.41
C LEU A 135 -4.12 -4.16 16.84
N PHE A 136 -3.63 -5.21 16.17
CA PHE A 136 -4.47 -6.20 15.49
C PHE A 136 -4.22 -7.60 16.08
N PRO A 137 -5.27 -8.44 16.20
CA PRO A 137 -5.12 -9.83 16.61
C PRO A 137 -4.38 -10.64 15.54
N GLU A 138 -3.87 -11.81 15.92
CA GLU A 138 -3.42 -12.81 14.95
C GLU A 138 -4.60 -13.23 14.06
N MET A 139 -4.35 -13.30 12.76
CA MET A 139 -5.36 -13.60 11.75
C MET A 139 -4.94 -14.77 10.89
N PHE A 140 -5.94 -15.50 10.40
CA PHE A 140 -5.77 -16.53 9.39
C PHE A 140 -5.89 -15.92 8.01
N PHE A 141 -5.06 -16.37 7.08
CA PHE A 141 -5.08 -15.89 5.72
C PHE A 141 -5.30 -17.02 4.73
N SER A 142 -5.82 -16.66 3.57
CA SER A 142 -5.94 -17.54 2.42
C SER A 142 -4.99 -17.09 1.33
N SER A 143 -4.41 -18.05 0.62
CA SER A 143 -3.66 -17.81 -0.62
C SER A 143 -4.28 -18.57 -1.77
N VAL A 144 -4.13 -18.01 -2.97
CA VAL A 144 -4.68 -18.57 -4.21
C VAL A 144 -3.54 -19.15 -5.03
N GLY A 145 -3.66 -20.43 -5.38
CA GLY A 145 -2.80 -21.13 -6.32
C GLY A 145 -3.52 -21.39 -7.64
N GLY A 146 -2.82 -21.24 -8.76
CA GLY A 146 -3.38 -21.61 -10.06
C GLY A 146 -2.49 -21.32 -11.25
N ILE A 147 -2.92 -21.76 -12.42
CA ILE A 147 -2.18 -21.66 -13.67
C ILE A 147 -2.58 -20.38 -14.40
N ILE A 148 -1.63 -19.45 -14.54
CA ILE A 148 -1.78 -18.27 -15.38
C ILE A 148 -1.76 -18.70 -16.85
N LYS A 149 -2.88 -18.54 -17.55
CA LYS A 149 -3.03 -18.87 -18.98
C LYS A 149 -2.61 -17.71 -19.87
N LYS A 150 -2.97 -16.47 -19.50
CA LYS A 150 -2.59 -15.26 -20.21
C LYS A 150 -2.24 -14.15 -19.23
N SER A 151 -1.17 -13.43 -19.56
CA SER A 151 -0.76 -12.25 -18.82
C SER A 151 0.09 -11.32 -19.65
N ASN A 152 -0.04 -10.02 -19.42
CA ASN A 152 0.66 -8.97 -20.13
C ASN A 152 1.54 -8.15 -19.17
N CYS A 153 2.57 -7.50 -19.70
CA CYS A 153 3.34 -6.51 -18.97
C CYS A 153 2.59 -5.18 -18.93
N SER A 154 2.48 -4.53 -17.77
CA SER A 154 1.80 -3.23 -17.68
C SER A 154 2.51 -2.09 -18.42
N ILE A 155 3.83 -2.22 -18.64
CA ILE A 155 4.67 -1.17 -19.27
C ILE A 155 4.59 -1.23 -20.80
N CYS A 156 4.93 -2.37 -21.42
CA CYS A 156 4.92 -2.49 -22.89
C CYS A 156 3.68 -3.16 -23.48
N LYS A 157 2.78 -3.69 -22.64
CA LYS A 157 1.56 -4.41 -23.04
C LYS A 157 1.76 -5.72 -23.82
N GLU A 158 3.01 -6.10 -24.11
CA GLU A 158 3.36 -7.40 -24.68
C GLU A 158 3.00 -8.56 -23.73
N PRO A 159 2.78 -9.77 -24.26
CA PRO A 159 2.69 -10.98 -23.46
C PRO A 159 3.90 -11.08 -22.52
N TYR A 160 3.64 -11.35 -21.23
CA TYR A 160 4.68 -11.30 -20.21
C TYR A 160 5.86 -12.25 -20.50
N SER A 161 5.59 -13.39 -21.17
CA SER A 161 6.61 -14.36 -21.61
C SER A 161 7.56 -13.85 -22.70
N LYS A 162 7.24 -12.74 -23.36
CA LYS A 162 8.04 -12.12 -24.43
C LYS A 162 8.61 -10.75 -24.03
N CYS A 163 8.35 -10.31 -22.80
CA CYS A 163 8.74 -9.00 -22.30
C CYS A 163 10.07 -9.07 -21.52
N ASN A 164 10.89 -8.02 -21.63
CA ASN A 164 12.14 -7.89 -20.87
C ASN A 164 12.00 -7.05 -19.58
N HIS A 165 10.81 -6.55 -19.26
CA HIS A 165 10.56 -5.79 -18.03
C HIS A 165 10.41 -6.71 -16.82
N ILE A 166 11.08 -6.33 -15.73
CA ILE A 166 11.11 -7.09 -14.48
C ILE A 166 9.92 -6.67 -13.62
N LYS A 167 9.07 -7.63 -13.23
CA LYS A 167 7.93 -7.38 -12.33
C LYS A 167 8.43 -6.73 -11.05
N GLY A 168 7.76 -5.65 -10.64
CA GLY A 168 8.08 -4.91 -9.43
C GLY A 168 9.21 -3.90 -9.57
N ARG A 169 9.79 -3.70 -10.77
CA ARG A 169 10.70 -2.60 -11.05
C ARG A 169 10.00 -1.37 -11.60
N LEU A 170 10.55 -0.19 -11.31
CA LEU A 170 10.12 1.07 -11.89
C LEU A 170 10.72 1.32 -13.28
N TYR A 171 9.89 1.86 -14.16
CA TYR A 171 10.23 2.32 -15.50
C TYR A 171 9.50 3.65 -15.74
N ASN A 172 10.23 4.75 -15.93
CA ASN A 172 9.66 6.09 -16.17
C ASN A 172 8.56 6.50 -15.18
N GLY A 173 8.77 6.25 -13.89
CA GLY A 173 7.82 6.60 -12.83
C GLY A 173 6.58 5.70 -12.75
N GLU A 174 6.63 4.52 -13.38
CA GLU A 174 5.57 3.50 -13.35
C GLU A 174 6.11 2.14 -12.91
N LEU A 175 5.33 1.43 -12.10
CA LEU A 175 5.67 0.10 -11.63
C LEU A 175 5.29 -0.95 -12.68
N CYS A 176 6.24 -1.81 -13.05
CA CYS A 176 5.96 -2.95 -13.90
C CYS A 176 5.15 -4.00 -13.14
N LEU A 177 3.90 -4.15 -13.52
CA LEU A 177 2.98 -5.17 -13.05
C LEU A 177 2.82 -6.27 -14.10
N ARG A 178 2.51 -7.47 -13.63
CA ARG A 178 2.05 -8.56 -14.49
C ARG A 178 0.53 -8.56 -14.41
N GLU A 179 -0.11 -8.07 -15.47
CA GLU A 179 -1.57 -8.05 -15.61
C GLU A 179 -2.02 -9.46 -16.00
N ILE A 180 -2.63 -10.20 -15.08
CA ILE A 180 -3.17 -11.52 -15.34
C ILE A 180 -4.58 -11.35 -15.93
N THR A 181 -4.78 -11.77 -17.17
CA THR A 181 -6.06 -11.63 -17.89
C THR A 181 -6.83 -12.95 -17.98
N GLU A 182 -6.14 -14.08 -17.80
CA GLU A 182 -6.76 -15.40 -17.79
C GLU A 182 -5.98 -16.32 -16.84
N MET A 183 -6.69 -16.95 -15.90
CA MET A 183 -6.13 -17.85 -14.90
C MET A 183 -7.10 -19.00 -14.64
N ALA A 184 -6.58 -20.21 -14.48
CA ALA A 184 -7.33 -21.34 -13.94
C ALA A 184 -7.00 -21.45 -12.45
N LEU A 185 -8.02 -21.29 -11.59
CA LEU A 185 -7.91 -21.52 -10.16
C LEU A 185 -7.69 -23.02 -9.90
N GLU A 186 -6.69 -23.36 -9.09
CA GLU A 186 -6.43 -24.75 -8.71
C GLU A 186 -6.70 -24.98 -7.23
N GLU A 187 -6.28 -24.04 -6.39
CA GLU A 187 -6.41 -24.19 -4.94
C GLU A 187 -6.63 -22.86 -4.23
N VAL A 188 -7.23 -22.97 -3.05
CA VAL A 188 -7.23 -21.94 -2.02
C VAL A 188 -6.73 -22.61 -0.75
N SER A 189 -5.61 -22.11 -0.22
CA SER A 189 -4.89 -22.72 0.91
C SER A 189 -4.88 -21.75 2.08
N LEU A 190 -5.13 -22.26 3.30
CA LEU A 190 -4.92 -21.50 4.53
C LEU A 190 -3.43 -21.41 4.83
N VAL A 191 -2.95 -20.20 5.11
CA VAL A 191 -1.53 -19.90 5.32
C VAL A 191 -1.33 -18.89 6.44
N ASP A 192 -0.20 -19.00 7.13
CA ASP A 192 0.19 -18.03 8.16
C ASP A 192 0.80 -16.77 7.52
N ILE A 193 1.52 -16.92 6.40
CA ILE A 193 2.21 -15.83 5.70
C ILE A 193 1.67 -15.75 4.27
N PRO A 194 0.65 -14.92 4.00
CA PRO A 194 0.09 -14.77 2.66
C PRO A 194 0.93 -13.83 1.78
N ALA A 195 0.83 -14.00 0.47
CA ALA A 195 1.32 -13.01 -0.49
C ALA A 195 0.55 -11.67 -0.42
N ASN A 196 -0.70 -11.72 0.04
CA ASN A 196 -1.55 -10.54 0.23
C ASN A 196 -2.32 -10.65 1.55
N LYS A 197 -1.95 -9.81 2.52
CA LYS A 197 -2.59 -9.76 3.85
C LYS A 197 -4.02 -9.20 3.85
N HIS A 198 -4.50 -8.68 2.72
CA HIS A 198 -5.94 -8.40 2.54
C HIS A 198 -6.77 -9.67 2.49
N CYS A 199 -6.18 -10.81 2.11
CA CYS A 199 -6.86 -12.11 2.02
C CYS A 199 -7.00 -12.78 3.40
N ARG A 200 -7.38 -12.01 4.43
CA ARG A 200 -7.69 -12.54 5.76
C ARG A 200 -9.05 -13.24 5.76
N MET A 201 -9.23 -14.21 6.64
CA MET A 201 -10.56 -14.68 6.99
C MET A 201 -11.35 -13.56 7.68
N LEU A 202 -12.59 -13.34 7.24
CA LEU A 202 -13.43 -12.27 7.79
C LEU A 202 -14.22 -12.73 9.00
N THR A 203 -14.91 -13.86 8.89
CA THR A 203 -15.80 -14.38 9.92
C THR A 203 -15.50 -15.84 10.26
N THR A 204 -15.96 -16.26 11.44
CA THR A 204 -16.00 -17.66 11.88
C THR A 204 -17.33 -17.97 12.56
N SER A 205 -17.66 -19.26 12.70
CA SER A 205 -18.82 -19.69 13.48
C SER A 205 -18.40 -19.99 14.92
N TYR A 206 -19.06 -19.35 15.89
CA TYR A 206 -18.87 -19.59 17.31
C TYR A 206 -20.24 -19.71 17.99
N ASP A 207 -20.51 -20.84 18.64
CA ASP A 207 -21.79 -21.14 19.30
C ASP A 207 -23.04 -20.89 18.40
N GLY A 208 -22.94 -21.32 17.13
CA GLY A 208 -24.01 -21.16 16.14
C GLY A 208 -24.16 -19.75 15.57
N LYS A 209 -23.33 -18.78 15.97
CA LYS A 209 -23.36 -17.40 15.49
C LYS A 209 -22.20 -17.10 14.55
N SER A 210 -22.43 -16.22 13.57
CA SER A 210 -21.36 -15.66 12.74
C SER A 210 -20.68 -14.52 13.47
N VAL A 211 -19.36 -14.58 13.62
CA VAL A 211 -18.58 -13.60 14.38
C VAL A 211 -17.43 -13.08 13.51
N ASP A 212 -17.24 -11.76 13.44
CA ASP A 212 -16.08 -11.16 12.77
C ASP A 212 -14.80 -11.47 13.55
N LEU A 213 -13.79 -12.00 12.86
CA LEU A 213 -12.54 -12.47 13.48
C LEU A 213 -11.65 -11.33 13.99
N LEU A 214 -11.87 -10.11 13.51
CA LEU A 214 -11.05 -8.96 13.88
C LEU A 214 -11.58 -8.26 15.13
N THR A 215 -12.90 -8.13 15.25
CA THR A 215 -13.59 -7.37 16.30
C THR A 215 -14.32 -8.25 17.32
N LEU A 216 -14.48 -9.55 17.00
CA LEU A 216 -15.26 -10.53 17.77
C LEU A 216 -16.74 -10.16 17.94
N ARG A 217 -17.26 -9.28 17.06
CA ARG A 217 -18.68 -8.90 17.05
C ARG A 217 -19.49 -9.91 16.27
N GLU A 218 -20.70 -10.17 16.74
CA GLU A 218 -21.69 -10.95 15.99
C GLU A 218 -22.08 -10.17 14.73
N GLU A 219 -21.89 -10.81 13.57
CA GLU A 219 -22.36 -10.30 12.30
C GLU A 219 -23.84 -10.68 12.13
N PRO A 220 -24.71 -9.75 11.69
CA PRO A 220 -26.10 -10.10 11.39
C PRO A 220 -26.13 -11.21 10.33
N GLU A 221 -27.03 -12.18 10.49
CA GLU A 221 -27.24 -13.24 9.50
C GLU A 221 -27.50 -12.64 8.12
N THR A 222 -26.47 -12.63 7.29
CA THR A 222 -26.60 -12.26 5.88
C THR A 222 -27.06 -13.50 5.16
N SER A 223 -28.28 -13.46 4.63
CA SER A 223 -28.84 -14.50 3.77
C SER A 223 -27.99 -14.60 2.51
N ILE A 224 -26.99 -15.49 2.53
CA ILE A 224 -26.27 -15.88 1.32
C ILE A 224 -27.29 -16.63 0.46
N ARG A 225 -27.98 -15.91 -0.45
CA ARG A 225 -28.58 -16.52 -1.63
C ARG A 225 -27.42 -16.93 -2.53
N VAL A 226 -27.07 -18.21 -2.45
CA VAL A 226 -26.30 -18.86 -3.50
C VAL A 226 -27.29 -19.09 -4.64
N ASP A 227 -27.46 -18.09 -5.51
CA ASP A 227 -28.05 -18.34 -6.81
C ASP A 227 -26.98 -19.10 -7.62
N GLY A 228 -27.27 -20.38 -7.87
CA GLY A 228 -26.38 -21.33 -8.54
C GLY A 228 -26.28 -21.17 -10.05
#